data_AF-A0A7Y8H6C7-F1
#
_entry.id   AF-A0A7Y8H6C7-F1
#
_cell.length_a   1.000
_cell.length_b   1.000
_cell.length_c   1.000
_cell.angle_alpha   90.00
_cell.angle_beta   90.00
_cell.angle_gamma   90.00
#
_symmetry.space_group_name_H-M   'P 1'
#
loop_
_entity.id
_entity.type
_entity.pdbx_description
1 polymer ?
#
loop_
_entity_poly.entity_id
_entity_poly.type
_entity_poly.pdbx_seq_one_letter_code
_entity_poly.pdbx_strand_id
1 'polypeptide(L)'
;MTTASIVQRVWNYCNTLRDDGVSYGDYVEQLTYLLFLKMADEYSKPPYNRDIKIPKNLNWESLKNKSGAELEAHYIHILNELGKEKGMIGEIFFKAQNKIQDPAKLYKLIQLIDDENWVILGADVTCYNPQNRFKRKETERFKKFSYDEIISRDKTNLDIFWLKDESLGDMDNLPDPDVIALEIVENIEAGLASFKEIVEGLNGRNYESD
;
A
#
# COMPACT_ATOMS: atom_id res chain seq x y z
N MET A 1 15.68 -6.12 4.57
CA MET A 1 15.37 -4.82 3.93
C MET A 1 14.22 -4.21 4.71
N THR A 2 14.37 -2.97 5.15
CA THR A 2 13.32 -2.25 5.88
C THR A 2 12.28 -1.72 4.89
N THR A 3 11.03 -1.63 5.33
CA THR A 3 9.89 -1.14 4.53
C THR A 3 10.14 0.24 3.90
N ALA A 4 10.87 1.11 4.61
CA ALA A 4 11.28 2.43 4.14
C ALA A 4 12.12 2.40 2.84
N SER A 5 12.97 1.39 2.66
CA SER A 5 13.86 1.30 1.48
C SER A 5 13.13 0.99 0.18
N ILE A 6 11.99 0.29 0.26
CA ILE A 6 11.19 -0.11 -0.90
C ILE A 6 10.35 1.07 -1.40
N VAL A 7 9.69 1.75 -0.46
CA VAL A 7 8.90 2.95 -0.72
C VAL A 7 9.78 4.01 -1.38
N GLN A 8 11.01 4.23 -0.87
CA GLN A 8 11.98 5.12 -1.49
C GLN A 8 12.39 4.70 -2.92
N ARG A 9 12.59 3.40 -3.20
CA ARG A 9 12.93 2.93 -4.57
C ARG A 9 11.80 3.17 -5.57
N VAL A 10 10.56 2.88 -5.17
CA VAL A 10 9.37 3.13 -6.00
C VAL A 10 9.18 4.64 -6.18
N TRP A 11 9.33 5.45 -5.14
CA TRP A 11 9.24 6.91 -5.26
C TRP A 11 10.36 7.54 -6.10
N ASN A 12 11.60 7.07 -5.98
CA ASN A 12 12.70 7.54 -6.83
C ASN A 12 12.43 7.29 -8.32
N TYR A 13 11.66 6.25 -8.65
CA TYR A 13 11.25 5.98 -10.02
C TYR A 13 10.19 6.97 -10.55
N CYS A 14 9.42 7.62 -9.66
CA CYS A 14 8.51 8.70 -10.03
C CYS A 14 9.24 9.85 -10.74
N ASN A 15 10.45 10.20 -10.28
CA ASN A 15 11.26 11.25 -10.92
C ASN A 15 11.58 10.89 -12.38
N THR A 16 11.83 9.62 -12.68
CA THR A 16 12.08 9.14 -14.06
C THR A 16 10.83 9.18 -14.95
N LEU A 17 9.63 9.04 -14.37
CA LEU A 17 8.36 9.14 -15.09
C LEU A 17 7.91 10.60 -15.26
N ARG A 18 8.26 11.47 -14.31
CA ARG A 18 8.02 12.92 -14.39
C ARG A 18 8.74 13.54 -15.58
N ASP A 19 9.96 13.10 -15.87
CA ASP A 19 10.73 13.56 -17.03
C ASP A 19 10.03 13.26 -18.38
N ASP A 20 9.09 12.30 -18.41
CA ASP A 20 8.24 11.98 -19.57
C ASP A 20 6.88 12.68 -19.55
N GLY A 21 6.67 13.61 -18.61
CA GLY A 21 5.44 14.37 -18.50
C GLY A 21 4.32 13.67 -17.71
N VAL A 22 4.59 12.56 -17.03
CA VAL A 22 3.64 11.96 -16.08
C VAL A 22 3.58 12.82 -14.82
N SER A 23 2.40 13.32 -14.46
CA SER A 23 2.26 14.10 -13.23
C SER A 23 2.39 13.21 -11.98
N TYR A 24 2.72 13.79 -10.83
CA TYR A 24 2.73 13.03 -9.57
C TYR A 24 1.38 12.38 -9.26
N GLY A 25 0.27 13.07 -9.53
CA GLY A 25 -1.07 12.51 -9.36
C GLY A 25 -1.33 11.32 -10.26
N ASP A 26 -0.98 11.44 -11.55
CA ASP A 26 -1.10 10.33 -12.50
C ASP A 26 -0.22 9.13 -12.09
N TYR A 27 1.00 9.40 -11.62
CA TYR A 27 1.90 8.35 -11.14
C TYR A 27 1.31 7.59 -9.94
N VAL A 28 0.80 8.31 -8.93
CA VAL A 28 0.18 7.71 -7.75
C VAL A 28 -1.05 6.88 -8.15
N GLU A 29 -1.84 7.35 -9.12
CA GLU A 29 -2.98 6.61 -9.67
C GLU A 29 -2.52 5.28 -10.31
N GLN A 30 -1.51 5.31 -11.18
CA GLN A 30 -0.97 4.10 -11.81
C GLN A 30 -0.37 3.13 -10.79
N LEU A 31 0.37 3.67 -9.82
CA LEU A 31 0.96 2.89 -8.73
C LEU A 31 -0.14 2.20 -7.91
N THR A 32 -1.24 2.90 -7.60
CA THR A 32 -2.38 2.35 -6.87
C THR A 32 -2.97 1.15 -7.59
N TYR A 33 -3.19 1.24 -8.91
CA TYR A 33 -3.70 0.13 -9.71
C TYR A 33 -2.76 -1.09 -9.71
N LEU A 34 -1.47 -0.85 -9.93
CA LEU A 34 -0.47 -1.92 -9.96
C LEU A 34 -0.31 -2.59 -8.60
N LEU A 35 -0.26 -1.81 -7.51
CA LEU A 35 -0.20 -2.33 -6.15
C LEU A 35 -1.44 -3.14 -5.80
N PHE A 36 -2.63 -2.68 -6.20
CA PHE A 36 -3.84 -3.45 -5.98
C PHE A 36 -3.77 -4.83 -6.65
N LEU A 37 -3.36 -4.88 -7.92
CA LEU A 37 -3.20 -6.14 -8.65
C LEU A 37 -2.16 -7.06 -8.00
N LYS A 38 -1.00 -6.50 -7.61
CA LYS A 38 0.07 -7.23 -6.92
C LYS A 38 -0.38 -7.79 -5.58
N MET A 39 -1.03 -6.97 -4.74
CA MET A 39 -1.54 -7.39 -3.44
C MET A 39 -2.64 -8.44 -3.59
N ALA A 40 -3.54 -8.27 -4.57
CA ALA A 40 -4.57 -9.25 -4.87
C ALA A 40 -3.97 -10.62 -5.24
N ASP A 41 -2.92 -10.61 -6.05
CA ASP A 41 -2.19 -11.83 -6.40
C ASP A 41 -1.51 -12.46 -5.17
N GLU A 42 -0.83 -11.68 -4.33
CA GLU A 42 -0.20 -12.17 -3.10
C GLU A 42 -1.20 -12.76 -2.11
N TYR A 43 -2.35 -12.10 -1.91
CA TYR A 43 -3.41 -12.62 -1.03
C TYR A 43 -4.07 -13.89 -1.58
N SER A 44 -4.07 -14.10 -2.90
CA SER A 44 -4.59 -15.33 -3.51
C SER A 44 -3.68 -16.55 -3.26
N LYS A 45 -2.41 -16.31 -2.93
CA LYS A 45 -1.39 -17.34 -2.70
C LYS A 45 -1.32 -17.73 -1.21
N PRO A 46 -0.71 -18.88 -0.88
CA PRO A 46 -0.43 -19.23 0.52
C PRO A 46 0.43 -18.16 1.20
N PRO A 47 0.19 -17.83 2.48
CA PRO A 47 -0.69 -18.52 3.43
C PRO A 47 -2.15 -18.06 3.43
N TYR A 48 -2.49 -16.98 2.72
CA TYR A 48 -3.79 -16.32 2.85
C TYR A 48 -4.90 -16.98 2.04
N ASN A 49 -4.60 -17.46 0.82
CA ASN A 49 -5.53 -18.18 -0.06
C ASN A 49 -6.91 -17.52 -0.21
N ARG A 50 -6.95 -16.19 -0.30
CA ARG A 50 -8.20 -15.42 -0.44
C ARG A 50 -8.68 -15.43 -1.89
N ASP A 51 -9.97 -15.67 -2.09
CA ASP A 51 -10.59 -15.54 -3.41
C ASP A 51 -10.94 -14.07 -3.68
N ILE A 52 -10.12 -13.40 -4.52
CA ILE A 52 -10.27 -11.98 -4.85
C ILE A 52 -11.08 -11.78 -6.15
N LYS A 53 -11.62 -12.85 -6.75
CA LYS A 53 -12.51 -12.79 -7.94
C LYS A 53 -11.95 -12.00 -9.13
N ILE A 54 -10.64 -11.88 -9.27
CA ILE A 54 -10.01 -11.31 -10.46
C ILE A 54 -9.79 -12.46 -11.47
N PRO A 55 -10.29 -12.36 -12.71
CA PRO A 55 -10.05 -13.35 -13.74
C PRO A 55 -8.55 -13.59 -14.00
N LYS A 56 -8.15 -14.84 -14.26
CA LYS A 56 -6.73 -15.20 -14.48
C LYS A 56 -6.08 -14.49 -15.68
N ASN A 57 -6.87 -14.06 -16.66
CA ASN A 57 -6.39 -13.30 -17.80
C ASN A 57 -6.21 -11.80 -17.50
N LEU A 58 -6.65 -11.31 -16.33
CA LEU A 58 -6.59 -9.91 -15.91
C LEU A 58 -5.79 -9.71 -14.61
N ASN A 59 -5.10 -10.76 -14.12
CA ASN A 59 -4.37 -10.72 -12.86
C ASN A 59 -2.91 -10.26 -13.02
N TRP A 60 -2.19 -10.12 -11.90
CA TRP A 60 -0.79 -9.71 -11.89
C TRP A 60 0.12 -10.59 -12.74
N GLU A 61 -0.03 -11.91 -12.66
CA GLU A 61 0.76 -12.87 -13.45
C GLU A 61 0.57 -12.67 -14.96
N SER A 62 -0.65 -12.36 -15.40
CA SER A 62 -0.92 -12.08 -16.82
C SER A 62 -0.22 -10.82 -17.33
N LEU A 63 0.01 -9.85 -16.43
CA LEU A 63 0.66 -8.58 -16.72
C LEU A 63 2.19 -8.70 -16.71
N LYS A 64 2.75 -9.31 -15.65
CA LYS A 64 4.20 -9.47 -15.46
C LYS A 64 4.89 -10.21 -16.61
N ASN A 65 4.21 -11.17 -17.22
CA ASN A 65 4.78 -12.00 -18.28
C ASN A 65 4.79 -11.34 -19.67
N LYS A 66 4.42 -10.06 -19.78
CA LYS A 66 4.40 -9.30 -21.04
C LYS A 66 5.47 -8.21 -21.07
N SER A 67 5.84 -7.78 -22.28
CA SER A 67 6.78 -6.68 -22.48
C SER A 67 6.45 -5.88 -23.75
N GLY A 68 7.01 -4.68 -23.86
CA GLY A 68 6.83 -3.82 -25.05
C GLY A 68 5.36 -3.44 -25.30
N ALA A 69 4.98 -3.31 -26.57
CA ALA A 69 3.63 -2.92 -26.96
C ALA A 69 2.54 -3.89 -26.45
N GLU A 70 2.87 -5.18 -26.31
CA GLU A 70 1.93 -6.16 -25.76
C GLU A 70 1.61 -5.91 -24.29
N LEU A 71 2.60 -5.44 -23.52
CA LEU A 71 2.40 -5.07 -22.11
C LEU A 71 1.47 -3.88 -21.99
N GLU A 72 1.73 -2.82 -22.75
CA GLU A 72 0.91 -1.61 -22.73
C GLU A 72 -0.54 -1.91 -23.12
N ALA A 73 -0.73 -2.63 -24.24
CA ALA A 73 -2.06 -3.03 -24.68
C ALA A 73 -2.80 -3.88 -23.64
N HIS A 74 -2.08 -4.81 -22.99
CA HIS A 74 -2.66 -5.65 -21.94
C HIS A 74 -3.00 -4.87 -20.68
N TYR A 75 -2.14 -3.93 -20.26
CA TYR A 75 -2.41 -3.10 -19.10
C TYR A 75 -3.67 -2.24 -19.32
N ILE A 76 -3.79 -1.61 -20.50
CA ILE A 76 -5.00 -0.88 -20.89
C ILE A 76 -6.23 -1.79 -20.89
N HIS A 77 -6.10 -3.03 -21.37
CA HIS A 77 -7.19 -4.01 -21.34
C HIS A 77 -7.62 -4.34 -19.91
N ILE A 78 -6.67 -4.57 -18.99
CA ILE A 78 -6.95 -4.82 -17.57
C ILE A 78 -7.72 -3.67 -16.94
N LEU A 79 -7.23 -2.43 -17.08
CA LEU A 79 -7.88 -1.25 -16.48
C LEU A 79 -9.32 -1.10 -16.97
N ASN A 80 -9.55 -1.31 -18.27
CA ASN A 80 -10.88 -1.19 -18.86
C ASN A 80 -11.84 -2.31 -18.43
N GLU A 81 -11.40 -3.56 -18.38
CA GLU A 81 -12.27 -4.67 -18.01
C GLU A 81 -12.57 -4.67 -16.50
N LEU A 82 -11.56 -4.43 -15.66
CA LEU A 82 -11.79 -4.33 -14.21
C LEU A 82 -12.65 -3.12 -13.85
N GLY A 83 -12.55 -2.02 -14.59
CA GLY A 83 -13.44 -0.85 -14.39
C GLY A 83 -14.90 -1.09 -14.77
N LYS A 84 -15.24 -2.17 -15.47
CA LYS A 84 -16.61 -2.58 -15.80
C LYS A 84 -17.20 -3.55 -14.79
N GLU A 85 -16.37 -4.13 -13.91
CA GLU A 85 -16.82 -5.06 -12.88
C GLU A 85 -17.76 -4.38 -11.89
N LYS A 86 -18.55 -5.17 -11.17
CA LYS A 86 -19.43 -4.65 -10.11
C LYS A 86 -18.75 -4.73 -8.74
N GLY A 87 -19.14 -3.83 -7.85
CA GLY A 87 -18.60 -3.77 -6.49
C GLY A 87 -17.21 -3.14 -6.43
N MET A 88 -16.44 -3.48 -5.40
CA MET A 88 -15.19 -2.82 -5.04
C MET A 88 -14.17 -2.74 -6.20
N ILE A 89 -14.03 -3.79 -7.00
CA ILE A 89 -13.07 -3.81 -8.12
C ILE A 89 -13.48 -2.76 -9.17
N GLY A 90 -14.77 -2.71 -9.53
CA GLY A 90 -15.29 -1.71 -10.45
C GLY A 90 -15.09 -0.28 -9.96
N GLU A 91 -15.28 -0.04 -8.66
CA GLU A 91 -15.09 1.28 -8.04
C GLU A 91 -13.63 1.74 -8.07
N ILE A 92 -12.68 0.84 -7.78
CA ILE A 92 -11.25 1.15 -7.80
C ILE A 92 -10.78 1.48 -9.22
N PHE A 93 -11.22 0.70 -10.21
CA PHE A 93 -10.79 0.84 -11.60
C PHE A 93 -11.76 1.71 -12.43
N PHE A 94 -12.68 2.43 -11.79
CA PHE A 94 -13.71 3.19 -12.50
C PHE A 94 -13.10 4.27 -13.38
N LYS A 95 -13.28 4.14 -14.70
CA LYS A 95 -12.67 5.01 -15.72
C LYS A 95 -11.14 5.10 -15.62
N ALA A 96 -10.49 4.08 -15.08
CA ALA A 96 -9.04 3.99 -15.03
C ALA A 96 -8.43 4.12 -16.43
N GLN A 97 -7.36 4.90 -16.55
CA GLN A 97 -6.64 5.10 -17.79
C GLN A 97 -5.15 4.87 -17.56
N ASN A 98 -4.48 4.29 -18.56
CA ASN A 98 -3.02 4.25 -18.55
C ASN A 98 -2.47 5.67 -18.80
N LYS A 99 -1.60 6.13 -17.91
CA LYS A 99 -0.89 7.42 -18.04
C LYS A 99 0.60 7.26 -18.34
N ILE A 100 1.12 6.04 -18.30
CA ILE A 100 2.53 5.73 -18.61
C ILE A 100 2.60 5.29 -20.08
N GLN A 101 3.03 6.21 -20.95
CA GLN A 101 3.10 5.97 -22.39
C GLN A 101 4.33 5.15 -22.83
N ASP A 102 5.41 5.18 -22.05
CA ASP A 102 6.62 4.40 -22.36
C ASP A 102 6.48 2.96 -21.82
N PRO A 103 6.39 1.94 -22.69
CA PRO A 103 6.23 0.55 -22.26
C PRO A 103 7.45 0.01 -21.50
N ALA A 104 8.66 0.50 -21.79
CA ALA A 104 9.86 0.11 -21.06
C ALA A 104 9.81 0.64 -19.62
N LYS A 105 9.26 1.85 -19.43
CA LYS A 105 9.12 2.41 -18.09
C LYS A 105 8.02 1.74 -17.28
N LEU A 106 6.89 1.43 -17.93
CA LEU A 106 5.83 0.61 -17.32
C LEU A 106 6.36 -0.76 -16.90
N TYR A 107 7.10 -1.44 -17.78
CA TYR A 107 7.73 -2.72 -17.48
C TYR A 107 8.64 -2.63 -16.26
N LYS A 108 9.53 -1.62 -16.21
CA LYS A 108 10.46 -1.44 -15.09
C LYS A 108 9.73 -1.12 -13.77
N LEU A 109 8.65 -0.34 -13.80
CA LEU A 109 7.81 -0.12 -12.61
C LEU A 109 7.18 -1.43 -12.11
N ILE A 110 6.66 -2.25 -13.02
CA ILE A 110 6.09 -3.56 -12.68
C ILE A 110 7.15 -4.47 -12.06
N GLN A 111 8.36 -4.52 -12.61
CA GLN A 111 9.47 -5.31 -12.02
C GLN A 111 9.83 -4.82 -10.62
N LEU A 112 9.95 -3.50 -10.43
CA LEU A 112 10.24 -2.91 -9.10
C LEU A 112 9.19 -3.26 -8.06
N ILE A 113 7.91 -3.32 -8.45
CA ILE A 113 6.81 -3.73 -7.58
C ILE A 113 6.86 -5.25 -7.35
N ASP A 114 7.14 -6.03 -8.38
CA ASP A 114 7.11 -7.50 -8.31
C ASP A 114 8.20 -8.09 -7.42
N ASP A 115 9.40 -7.49 -7.44
CA ASP A 115 10.57 -7.90 -6.66
C ASP A 115 10.34 -7.86 -5.14
N GLU A 116 9.24 -7.24 -4.68
CA GLU A 116 8.95 -6.98 -3.28
C GLU A 116 7.66 -7.68 -2.82
N ASN A 117 7.55 -7.97 -1.52
CA ASN A 117 6.38 -8.61 -0.90
C ASN A 117 5.51 -7.58 -0.15
N TRP A 118 4.42 -7.14 -0.76
CA TRP A 118 3.62 -6.00 -0.29
C TRP A 118 2.63 -6.33 0.82
N VAL A 119 2.13 -7.56 0.89
CA VAL A 119 1.21 -8.01 1.95
C VAL A 119 1.92 -8.12 3.30
N ILE A 120 3.24 -8.38 3.30
CA ILE A 120 4.05 -8.43 4.53
C ILE A 120 4.30 -7.02 5.10
N LEU A 121 4.30 -5.98 4.27
CA LEU A 121 4.43 -4.59 4.73
C LEU A 121 3.26 -4.15 5.64
N GLY A 122 2.07 -4.74 5.50
CA GLY A 122 0.92 -4.51 6.39
C GLY A 122 0.88 -5.42 7.63
N ALA A 123 1.87 -6.30 7.81
CA ALA A 123 1.88 -7.31 8.86
C ALA A 123 2.17 -6.75 10.27
N ASP A 124 2.39 -5.45 10.44
CA ASP A 124 2.56 -4.83 11.77
C ASP A 124 1.36 -5.07 12.69
N VAL A 125 0.15 -5.25 12.15
CA VAL A 125 -1.03 -5.59 12.97
C VAL A 125 -0.98 -7.04 13.49
N THR A 126 -0.20 -7.93 12.87
CA THR A 126 -0.11 -9.34 13.33
C THR A 126 0.55 -9.48 14.69
N CYS A 127 1.49 -8.59 15.06
CA CYS A 127 2.12 -8.61 16.37
C CYS A 127 1.16 -8.24 17.50
N TYR A 128 0.05 -7.55 17.20
CA TYR A 128 -1.01 -7.26 18.16
C TYR A 128 -1.69 -8.54 18.69
N ASN A 129 -1.73 -9.60 17.87
CA ASN A 129 -2.27 -10.94 18.20
C ASN A 129 -3.49 -10.89 19.15
N PRO A 130 -4.65 -10.38 18.69
CA PRO A 130 -5.82 -10.16 19.55
C PRO A 130 -6.37 -11.45 20.15
N GLN A 131 -6.19 -12.58 19.46
CA GLN A 131 -6.62 -13.90 19.91
C GLN A 131 -5.83 -14.41 21.13
N ASN A 132 -4.55 -14.06 21.23
CA ASN A 132 -3.74 -14.41 22.39
C ASN A 132 -2.58 -13.43 22.63
N ARG A 133 -2.83 -12.47 23.53
CA ARG A 133 -1.84 -11.45 23.92
C ARG A 133 -0.54 -12.01 24.51
N PHE A 134 -0.54 -13.23 25.04
CA PHE A 134 0.65 -13.88 25.61
C PHE A 134 1.57 -14.49 24.56
N LYS A 135 1.09 -14.63 23.31
CA LYS A 135 1.88 -15.10 22.17
C LYS A 135 2.35 -13.96 21.26
N ARG A 136 2.28 -12.70 21.71
CA ARG A 136 2.82 -11.56 20.97
C ARG A 136 4.33 -11.69 20.86
N LYS A 137 4.88 -11.32 19.70
CA LYS A 137 6.31 -11.28 19.45
C LYS A 137 6.71 -9.84 19.15
N GLU A 138 7.87 -9.44 19.64
CA GLU A 138 8.41 -8.10 19.39
C GLU A 138 8.80 -7.94 17.92
N THR A 139 8.58 -6.74 17.39
CA THR A 139 8.91 -6.28 16.04
C THR A 139 9.60 -4.92 16.14
N GLU A 140 9.95 -4.33 15.00
CA GLU A 140 10.49 -2.96 14.93
C GLU A 140 9.50 -1.90 15.46
N ARG A 141 8.19 -2.12 15.30
CA ARG A 141 7.13 -1.21 15.76
C ARG A 141 6.38 -1.67 17.02
N PHE A 142 6.74 -2.83 17.59
CA PHE A 142 6.18 -3.37 18.83
C PHE A 142 7.27 -4.00 19.70
N LYS A 143 7.51 -3.45 20.89
CA LYS A 143 8.39 -3.99 21.94
C LYS A 143 7.57 -4.11 23.22
N LYS A 144 7.99 -5.03 24.09
CA LYS A 144 7.44 -5.19 25.43
C LYS A 144 8.35 -4.48 26.42
N PHE A 145 7.76 -4.02 27.52
CA PHE A 145 8.51 -3.56 28.68
C PHE A 145 8.01 -4.32 29.91
N SER A 146 8.94 -4.80 30.73
CA SER A 146 8.60 -5.41 32.00
C SER A 146 8.32 -4.34 33.06
N TYR A 147 7.65 -4.74 34.14
CA TYR A 147 7.43 -3.85 35.28
C TYR A 147 8.75 -3.35 35.88
N ASP A 148 9.72 -4.25 36.04
CA ASP A 148 11.04 -3.93 36.60
C ASP A 148 11.82 -2.94 35.73
N GLU A 149 11.68 -3.04 34.40
CA GLU A 149 12.27 -2.09 33.45
C GLU A 149 11.64 -0.69 33.56
N ILE A 150 10.34 -0.59 33.86
CA ILE A 150 9.65 0.68 34.01
C ILE A 150 10.01 1.34 35.34
N ILE A 151 10.06 0.58 36.44
CA ILE A 151 10.31 1.14 37.77
C ILE A 151 11.78 1.53 38.01
N SER A 152 12.71 0.94 37.25
CA SER A 152 14.12 1.36 37.27
C SER A 152 14.38 2.70 36.58
N ARG A 153 13.38 3.26 35.86
CA ARG A 153 13.49 4.55 35.17
C ARG A 153 13.22 5.72 36.11
N ASP A 154 13.92 6.81 35.87
CA ASP A 154 13.75 8.04 36.66
C ASP A 154 12.31 8.55 36.57
N LYS A 155 11.75 8.92 37.73
CA LYS A 155 10.36 9.41 37.92
C LYS A 155 9.24 8.49 37.41
N THR A 156 9.47 7.21 37.13
CA THR A 156 8.45 6.30 36.55
C THR A 156 7.83 6.88 35.27
N ASN A 157 8.62 7.60 34.47
CA ASN A 157 8.09 8.23 33.27
C ASN A 157 7.74 7.15 32.22
N LEU A 158 6.50 7.21 31.72
CA LEU A 158 5.96 6.35 30.66
C LEU A 158 6.13 6.95 29.25
N ASP A 159 6.74 8.14 29.14
CA ASP A 159 7.22 8.73 27.89
C ASP A 159 8.40 7.92 27.35
N ILE A 160 8.06 6.75 26.81
CA ILE A 160 9.04 5.82 26.26
C ILE A 160 9.39 6.30 24.85
N PHE A 161 10.39 7.18 24.76
CA PHE A 161 11.00 7.60 23.50
C PHE A 161 11.81 6.45 22.87
N TRP A 162 11.11 5.46 22.33
CA TRP A 162 11.74 4.34 21.60
C TRP A 162 11.66 4.49 20.07
N LEU A 163 10.78 5.39 19.63
CA LEU A 163 10.49 5.79 18.27
C LEU A 163 10.85 7.27 18.29
N LYS A 164 11.98 7.60 17.67
CA LYS A 164 12.35 8.98 17.46
C LYS A 164 11.68 9.42 16.17
N ASP A 165 10.80 10.40 16.27
CA ASP A 165 10.23 11.09 15.13
C ASP A 165 10.95 12.43 14.99
N GLU A 166 11.66 12.63 13.88
CA GLU A 166 12.47 13.82 13.62
C GLU A 166 11.65 14.96 12.97
N SER A 167 10.32 14.83 12.84
CA SER A 167 9.48 15.68 11.96
C SER A 167 8.71 16.84 12.59
N LEU A 168 8.80 17.11 13.90
CA LEU A 168 7.89 18.06 14.59
C LEU A 168 8.46 19.49 14.84
N GLY A 169 8.83 20.23 13.79
CA GLY A 169 9.21 21.65 13.94
C GLY A 169 9.04 22.54 12.69
N ASP A 170 8.14 23.54 12.79
CA ASP A 170 7.94 24.75 11.96
C ASP A 170 7.13 24.69 10.64
N MET A 171 5.87 25.16 10.71
CA MET A 171 4.89 25.27 9.60
C MET A 171 5.00 26.53 8.72
N ASP A 172 5.79 27.54 9.09
CA ASP A 172 6.00 28.75 8.27
C ASP A 172 7.25 28.64 7.34
N ASN A 173 7.91 27.47 7.38
CA ASN A 173 9.00 27.07 6.49
C ASN A 173 8.49 25.86 5.70
N LEU A 174 7.99 26.07 4.47
CA LEU A 174 7.46 24.96 3.69
C LEU A 174 8.57 23.88 3.53
N PRO A 175 8.34 22.65 3.99
CA PRO A 175 9.40 21.68 4.13
C PRO A 175 9.73 21.02 2.78
N ASP A 176 10.95 20.48 2.69
CA ASP A 176 11.47 19.85 1.47
C ASP A 176 10.48 18.78 0.92
N PRO A 177 10.48 18.49 -0.40
CA PRO A 177 9.52 17.60 -1.07
C PRO A 177 9.27 16.24 -0.40
N ASP A 178 10.23 15.75 0.38
CA ASP A 178 10.13 14.51 1.15
C ASP A 178 9.13 14.59 2.31
N VAL A 179 8.91 15.78 2.87
CA VAL A 179 7.90 16.04 3.91
C VAL A 179 6.51 16.20 3.30
N ILE A 180 6.42 16.82 2.12
CA ILE A 180 5.19 16.84 1.32
C ILE A 180 4.79 15.40 0.92
N ALA A 181 5.78 14.55 0.61
CA ALA A 181 5.53 13.13 0.34
C ALA A 181 5.03 12.36 1.57
N LEU A 182 5.54 12.67 2.77
CA LEU A 182 5.04 12.12 4.04
C LEU A 182 3.60 12.57 4.33
N GLU A 183 3.27 13.85 4.13
CA GLU A 183 1.91 14.37 4.26
C GLU A 183 0.94 13.75 3.25
N ILE A 184 1.39 13.49 2.03
CA ILE A 184 0.58 12.81 1.01
C ILE A 184 0.36 11.34 1.40
N VAL A 185 1.38 10.66 1.94
CA VAL A 185 1.24 9.28 2.46
C VAL A 185 0.25 9.24 3.62
N GLU A 186 0.35 10.18 4.56
CA GLU A 186 -0.56 10.28 5.70
C GLU A 186 -2.01 10.59 5.26
N ASN A 187 -2.19 11.45 4.25
CA ASN A 187 -3.48 11.72 3.63
C ASN A 187 -4.05 10.50 2.88
N ILE A 188 -3.21 9.73 2.19
CA ILE A 188 -3.63 8.48 1.53
C ILE A 188 -4.00 7.43 2.58
N GLU A 189 -3.26 7.33 3.69
CA GLU A 189 -3.56 6.43 4.80
C GLU A 189 -4.87 6.82 5.51
N ALA A 190 -5.13 8.12 5.70
CA ALA A 190 -6.40 8.63 6.21
C ALA A 190 -7.56 8.37 5.24
N GLY A 191 -7.36 8.59 3.94
CA GLY A 191 -8.35 8.27 2.90
C GLY A 191 -8.68 6.78 2.87
N LEU A 192 -7.67 5.91 2.97
CA LEU A 192 -7.83 4.46 3.08
C LEU A 192 -8.56 4.06 4.37
N ALA A 193 -8.37 4.78 5.47
CA ALA A 193 -9.13 4.57 6.71
C ALA A 193 -10.62 4.91 6.53
N SER A 194 -10.95 6.02 5.88
CA SER A 194 -12.35 6.37 5.56
C SER A 194 -13.01 5.37 4.60
N PHE A 195 -12.28 4.85 3.60
CA PHE A 195 -12.79 3.78 2.75
C PHE A 195 -13.07 2.49 3.54
N LYS A 196 -12.22 2.15 4.51
CA LYS A 196 -12.47 1.01 5.41
C LYS A 196 -13.72 1.20 6.27
N GLU A 197 -13.96 2.39 6.81
CA GLU A 197 -15.19 2.68 7.57
C GLU A 197 -16.46 2.53 6.73
N ILE A 198 -16.42 2.96 5.46
CA ILE A 198 -17.53 2.78 4.53
C ILE A 198 -17.79 1.29 4.26
N VAL A 199 -16.73 0.50 4.07
CA VAL A 199 -16.81 -0.96 3.88
C VAL A 199 -17.38 -1.67 5.12
N GLU A 200 -17.01 -1.24 6.31
CA GLU A 200 -17.56 -1.77 7.57
C GLU A 200 -19.03 -1.38 7.75
N GLY A 201 -19.42 -0.15 7.42
CA GLY A 201 -20.82 0.31 7.45
C GLY A 201 -21.73 -0.33 6.40
N LEU A 202 -21.16 -0.92 5.35
CA LEU A 202 -21.88 -1.73 4.36
C LEU A 202 -22.03 -3.20 4.80
N ASN A 203 -21.05 -3.76 5.50
CA ASN A 203 -21.12 -5.11 6.06
C ASN A 203 -22.04 -5.20 7.31
N GLY A 204 -22.19 -4.12 8.07
CA GLY A 204 -23.10 -4.06 9.22
C GLY A 204 -24.60 -4.04 8.85
N ARG A 205 -24.96 -3.63 7.62
CA ARG A 205 -26.38 -3.55 7.18
C ARG A 205 -26.98 -4.89 6.73
N ASN A 206 -26.21 -5.97 6.69
CA ASN A 206 -26.69 -7.30 6.29
C ASN A 206 -27.12 -8.21 7.48
N TYR A 207 -27.17 -7.67 8.70
CA TYR A 207 -27.55 -8.42 9.91
C TYR A 207 -28.76 -7.83 10.69
N GLU A 208 -29.56 -6.97 10.05
CA GLU A 208 -30.86 -6.52 10.60
C GLU A 208 -31.96 -6.68 9.54
N SER A 209 -32.25 -7.92 9.18
CA SER A 209 -33.45 -8.29 8.44
C SER A 209 -33.91 -9.68 8.88
N ASP A 210 -34.39 -9.76 10.12
CA ASP A 210 -35.35 -10.76 10.58
C ASP A 210 -36.65 -10.04 10.97
#